data_AF-R6LVB5-F1
#
_entry.id   AF-R6LVB5-F1
#
_cell.length_a   1.000
_cell.length_b   1.000
_cell.length_c   1.000
_cell.angle_alpha   90.00
_cell.angle_beta   90.00
_cell.angle_gamma   90.00
#
_symmetry.space_group_name_H-M   'P 1'
#
loop_
_entity.id
_entity.type
_entity.pdbx_description
1 polymer ?
#
loop_
_entity_poly.entity_id
_entity_poly.type
_entity_poly.pdbx_seq_one_letter_code
_entity_poly.pdbx_strand_id
1 'polypeptide(L)'
;MLGREENWFQRNRSFILGFAIAVVVLNIVFAVILPSKKSVSFEGKPVEYAMEDETFEVAHCVRMDGILTSRAFRPTELAGTLEIDGAAWLLSGVHENGAWEIKAEAQSSAGAESGFRVKAISGDRELDTVILLAETVEGETHFISLHAGSRTAALRNCQDYLVVNINK
;
A
#
# COMPACT_ATOMS: atom_id res chain seq x y z
N MET A 1 -58.22 27.40 31.00
CA MET A 1 -57.89 27.38 29.55
C MET A 1 -56.41 27.13 29.42
N LEU A 2 -56.00 25.88 29.19
CA LEU A 2 -54.61 25.53 28.95
C LEU A 2 -54.29 25.94 27.51
N GLY A 3 -53.58 27.05 27.34
CA GLY A 3 -53.06 27.48 26.05
C GLY A 3 -52.20 26.35 25.49
N ARG A 4 -52.65 25.78 24.38
CA ARG A 4 -51.91 24.77 23.63
C ARG A 4 -50.63 25.46 23.14
N GLU A 5 -49.50 25.23 23.80
CA GLU A 5 -48.20 25.57 23.24
C GLU A 5 -48.09 24.81 21.91
N GLU A 6 -48.32 25.52 20.80
CA GLU A 6 -48.04 24.97 19.48
C GLU A 6 -46.53 24.78 19.41
N ASN A 7 -46.10 23.53 19.59
CA ASN A 7 -44.71 23.14 19.46
C ASN A 7 -44.20 23.59 18.09
N TRP A 8 -43.33 24.60 18.08
CA TRP A 8 -42.69 25.15 16.87
C TRP A 8 -42.09 24.04 15.98
N PHE A 9 -41.57 22.99 16.62
CA PHE A 9 -41.06 21.78 15.96
C PHE A 9 -42.12 21.00 15.17
N GLN A 10 -43.37 20.95 15.65
CA GLN A 10 -44.46 20.29 14.91
C GLN A 10 -44.89 21.11 13.69
N ARG A 11 -44.88 22.45 13.79
CA ARG A 11 -45.23 23.34 12.68
C ARG A 11 -44.17 23.34 11.58
N ASN A 12 -42.89 23.19 11.95
CA ASN A 12 -41.75 23.24 11.02
C ASN A 12 -41.14 21.85 10.72
N ARG A 13 -41.85 20.76 11.00
CA ARG A 13 -41.36 19.39 10.83
C ARG A 13 -40.72 19.11 9.46
N SER A 14 -41.29 19.65 8.38
CA SER A 14 -40.78 19.47 7.02
C SER A 14 -39.47 20.22 6.78
N PHE A 15 -39.31 21.41 7.37
CA PHE A 15 -38.07 22.17 7.30
C PHE A 15 -36.96 21.48 8.09
N ILE A 16 -37.26 21.00 9.30
CA ILE A 16 -36.30 20.27 10.14
C ILE A 16 -35.86 18.97 9.46
N LEU A 17 -36.80 18.22 8.88
CA LEU A 17 -36.49 17.01 8.12
C LEU A 17 -35.60 17.33 6.90
N GLY A 18 -35.94 18.38 6.14
CA GLY A 18 -35.14 18.81 4.98
C GLY A 18 -33.72 19.25 5.38
N PHE A 19 -33.60 20.01 6.47
CA PHE A 19 -32.31 20.42 7.02
C PHE A 19 -31.48 19.21 7.49
N ALA A 20 -32.10 18.27 8.21
CA ALA A 20 -31.42 17.05 8.65
C ALA A 20 -30.90 16.22 7.46
N ILE A 21 -31.71 16.06 6.40
CA ILE A 21 -31.29 15.38 5.17
C ILE A 21 -30.12 16.13 4.52
N ALA A 22 -30.18 17.46 4.43
CA ALA A 22 -29.09 18.26 3.86
C ALA A 22 -27.78 18.09 4.64
N VAL A 23 -27.84 18.06 5.97
CA VAL A 23 -26.67 17.80 6.83
C VAL A 23 -26.12 16.38 6.62
N VAL A 24 -26.98 15.37 6.48
CA VAL A 24 -26.55 13.99 6.20
C VAL A 24 -25.85 13.90 4.84
N VAL A 25 -26.43 14.48 3.79
CA VAL A 25 -25.82 14.51 2.45
C VAL A 25 -24.47 15.22 2.49
N LEU A 26 -24.39 16.37 3.17
CA LEU A 26 -23.15 17.12 3.28
C LEU A 26 -22.05 16.33 4.00
N ASN A 27 -22.40 15.63 5.08
CA ASN A 27 -21.45 14.75 5.78
C ASN A 27 -20.94 13.61 4.89
N ILE A 28 -21.82 12.99 4.10
CA ILE A 28 -21.43 11.94 3.14
C ILE A 28 -20.47 12.52 2.10
N VAL A 29 -20.77 13.69 1.55
CA VAL A 29 -19.91 14.37 0.58
C VAL A 29 -18.52 14.64 1.17
N PHE A 30 -18.44 15.15 2.41
CA PHE A 30 -17.15 15.35 3.07
C PHE A 30 -16.39 14.04 3.29
N ALA A 31 -17.07 12.98 3.74
CA ALA A 31 -16.43 11.68 3.95
C ALA A 31 -15.86 11.09 2.64
N VAL A 32 -16.49 11.36 1.50
CA VAL A 32 -16.06 10.91 0.16
C VAL A 32 -14.89 11.76 -0.37
N ILE A 33 -14.87 13.05 -0.08
CA ILE A 33 -13.86 13.98 -0.60
C ILE A 33 -12.55 13.92 0.20
N LEU A 34 -12.64 13.73 1.52
CA LEU A 34 -11.46 13.75 2.38
C LEU A 34 -10.56 12.55 2.10
N PRO A 35 -9.25 12.78 1.91
CA PRO A 35 -8.30 11.68 1.71
C PRO A 35 -8.21 10.85 3.00
N SER A 36 -8.39 9.54 2.85
CA SER A 36 -8.06 8.58 3.90
C SER A 36 -6.56 8.31 3.86
N LYS A 37 -5.92 8.26 5.03
CA LYS A 37 -4.49 7.93 5.18
C LYS A 37 -4.34 6.67 6.04
N LYS A 38 -3.63 5.66 5.52
CA LYS A 38 -3.23 4.45 6.27
C LYS A 38 -1.70 4.42 6.34
N SER A 39 -1.14 4.29 7.53
CA SER A 39 0.28 4.03 7.71
C SER A 39 0.56 2.55 7.45
N VAL A 40 1.63 2.27 6.70
CA VAL A 40 2.16 0.93 6.45
C VAL A 40 3.59 0.94 6.97
N SER A 41 3.93 -0.06 7.76
CA SER A 41 5.27 -0.21 8.33
C SER A 41 5.62 -1.68 8.42
N PHE A 42 6.84 -2.03 8.05
CA PHE A 42 7.43 -3.33 8.21
C PHE A 42 8.86 -3.17 8.72
N GLU A 43 9.23 -3.95 9.73
CA GLU A 43 10.61 -4.08 10.18
C GLU A 43 10.86 -5.55 10.50
N GLY A 44 11.86 -6.16 9.86
CA GLY A 44 12.09 -7.57 10.03
C GLY A 44 13.28 -8.11 9.25
N LYS A 45 13.39 -9.44 9.26
CA LYS A 45 14.43 -10.18 8.54
C LYS A 45 13.84 -11.14 7.52
N PRO A 46 13.19 -10.64 6.46
CA PRO A 46 12.66 -11.52 5.42
C PRO A 46 13.80 -12.20 4.66
N VAL A 47 13.48 -13.34 4.06
CA VAL A 47 14.42 -14.17 3.31
C VAL A 47 14.24 -13.92 1.82
N GLU A 48 15.36 -13.69 1.14
CA GLU A 48 15.52 -13.72 -0.30
C GLU A 48 15.65 -15.15 -0.79
N TYR A 49 14.90 -15.44 -1.85
CA TYR A 49 14.93 -16.71 -2.55
C TYR A 49 15.26 -16.45 -4.02
N ALA A 50 16.03 -17.35 -4.62
CA ALA A 50 16.17 -17.38 -6.07
C ALA A 50 14.94 -18.03 -6.70
N MET A 51 14.55 -17.54 -7.88
CA MET A 51 13.43 -18.11 -8.64
C MET A 51 13.77 -19.49 -9.19
N GLU A 52 15.03 -19.70 -9.61
CA GLU A 52 15.49 -20.93 -10.26
C GLU A 52 16.24 -21.88 -9.30
N ASP A 53 16.98 -21.36 -8.32
CA ASP A 53 17.67 -22.17 -7.31
C ASP A 53 16.82 -22.29 -6.03
N GLU A 54 16.29 -23.49 -5.76
CA GLU A 54 15.48 -23.76 -4.57
C GLU A 54 16.29 -23.83 -3.27
N THR A 55 17.62 -23.93 -3.36
CA THR A 55 18.52 -24.02 -2.21
C THR A 55 19.06 -22.67 -1.75
N PHE A 56 18.89 -21.64 -2.59
CA PHE A 56 19.30 -20.27 -2.27
C PHE A 56 18.33 -19.63 -1.27
N GLU A 57 18.87 -19.27 -0.10
CA GLU A 57 18.15 -18.55 0.96
C GLU A 57 19.10 -17.58 1.66
N VAL A 58 18.82 -16.27 1.58
CA VAL A 58 19.60 -15.22 2.26
C VAL A 58 18.69 -14.29 3.04
N ALA A 59 18.96 -14.09 4.33
CA ALA A 59 18.16 -13.18 5.16
C ALA A 59 18.70 -11.74 5.07
N HIS A 60 17.80 -10.78 4.84
CA HIS A 60 18.14 -9.35 4.79
C HIS A 60 17.52 -8.60 5.95
N CYS A 61 18.17 -7.56 6.46
CA CYS A 61 17.54 -6.62 7.37
C CYS A 61 16.73 -5.61 6.56
N VAL A 62 15.40 -5.68 6.66
CA VAL A 62 14.51 -4.83 5.87
C VAL A 62 13.64 -3.96 6.76
N ARG A 63 13.58 -2.67 6.42
CA ARG A 63 12.64 -1.71 7.00
C ARG A 63 11.90 -0.99 5.88
N MET A 64 10.57 -0.98 5.93
CA MET A 64 9.72 -0.26 5.00
C MET A 64 8.73 0.58 5.79
N ASP A 65 8.62 1.85 5.46
CA ASP A 65 7.67 2.78 6.07
C ASP A 65 6.96 3.56 4.98
N GLY A 66 5.66 3.79 5.13
CA GLY A 66 4.91 4.52 4.11
C GLY A 66 3.53 4.97 4.56
N ILE A 67 2.97 5.87 3.76
CA ILE A 67 1.60 6.36 3.91
C ILE A 67 0.86 6.07 2.61
N LEU A 68 -0.20 5.29 2.73
CA LEU A 68 -1.20 5.11 1.70
C LEU A 68 -2.21 6.24 1.78
N THR A 69 -2.43 6.93 0.67
CA THR A 69 -3.45 7.98 0.56
C THR A 69 -4.53 7.56 -0.44
N SER A 70 -5.73 7.28 0.04
CA SER A 70 -6.88 6.91 -0.79
C SER A 70 -7.90 8.04 -0.91
N ARG A 71 -8.48 8.23 -2.09
CA ARG A 71 -9.55 9.21 -2.36
C ARG A 71 -10.63 8.56 -3.22
N ALA A 72 -11.89 8.96 -3.07
CA ALA A 72 -13.03 8.28 -3.70
C ALA A 72 -13.00 8.15 -5.23
N PHE A 73 -12.24 9.02 -5.91
CA PHE A 73 -12.14 9.05 -7.38
C PHE A 73 -10.70 9.16 -7.88
N ARG A 74 -9.72 8.80 -7.05
CA ARG A 74 -8.33 8.72 -7.48
C ARG A 74 -7.74 7.36 -7.09
N PRO A 75 -6.76 6.88 -7.86
CA PRO A 75 -5.91 5.78 -7.44
C PRO A 75 -5.37 6.00 -6.01
N THR A 76 -5.08 4.90 -5.31
CA THR A 76 -4.41 5.01 -4.00
C THR A 76 -2.94 5.26 -4.25
N GLU A 77 -2.38 6.27 -3.58
CA GLU A 77 -0.99 6.68 -3.72
C GLU A 77 -0.19 6.17 -2.52
N LEU A 78 1.04 5.70 -2.76
CA LEU A 78 2.04 5.37 -1.75
C LEU A 78 3.14 6.44 -1.77
N ALA A 79 3.49 6.95 -0.60
CA ALA A 79 4.73 7.66 -0.37
C ALA A 79 5.44 7.05 0.84
N GLY A 80 6.70 6.66 0.69
CA GLY A 80 7.40 5.93 1.75
C GLY A 80 8.90 5.80 1.52
N THR A 81 9.52 4.96 2.34
CA THR A 81 10.94 4.61 2.31
C THR A 81 11.08 3.10 2.44
N LEU A 82 12.10 2.57 1.78
CA LEU A 82 12.54 1.18 1.91
C LEU A 82 14.02 1.19 2.25
N GLU A 83 14.42 0.37 3.20
CA GLU A 83 15.80 0.14 3.58
C GLU A 83 16.06 -1.36 3.60
N ILE A 84 17.14 -1.79 2.94
CA ILE A 84 17.59 -3.18 2.87
C ILE A 84 19.08 -3.18 3.15
N ASP A 85 19.49 -3.83 4.23
CA ASP A 85 20.89 -3.91 4.69
C ASP A 85 21.62 -2.55 4.72
N GLY A 86 20.90 -1.48 5.11
CA GLY A 86 21.43 -0.13 5.20
C GLY A 86 21.44 0.67 3.89
N ALA A 87 21.12 0.04 2.75
CA ALA A 87 20.81 0.77 1.51
C ALA A 87 19.38 1.29 1.57
N ALA A 88 19.17 2.56 1.21
CA ALA A 88 17.88 3.22 1.33
C ALA A 88 17.33 3.68 -0.02
N TRP A 89 16.01 3.55 -0.20
CA TRP A 89 15.24 3.99 -1.34
C TRP A 89 14.04 4.83 -0.91
N LEU A 90 13.72 5.85 -1.69
CA LEU A 90 12.47 6.57 -1.62
C LEU A 90 11.43 5.83 -2.46
N LEU A 91 10.29 5.52 -1.86
CA LEU A 91 9.18 4.86 -2.54
C LEU A 91 8.13 5.90 -2.94
N SER A 92 7.72 5.84 -4.20
CA SER A 92 6.52 6.50 -4.69
C SER A 92 5.74 5.54 -5.56
N GLY A 93 4.44 5.42 -5.38
CA GLY A 93 3.67 4.49 -6.17
C GLY A 93 2.21 4.81 -6.28
N VAL A 94 1.56 4.19 -7.26
CA VAL A 94 0.13 4.34 -7.53
C VAL A 94 -0.49 2.97 -7.71
N HIS A 95 -1.60 2.72 -7.03
CA HIS A 95 -2.40 1.52 -7.21
C HIS A 95 -3.53 1.78 -8.20
N GLU A 96 -3.36 1.33 -9.43
CA GLU A 96 -4.30 1.49 -10.54
C GLU A 96 -4.53 0.15 -11.25
N ASN A 97 -5.73 -0.07 -11.80
CA ASN A 97 -6.07 -1.28 -12.55
C ASN A 97 -5.82 -2.62 -11.83
N GLY A 98 -5.90 -2.62 -10.50
CA GLY A 98 -5.73 -3.82 -9.66
C GLY A 98 -4.29 -4.17 -9.32
N ALA A 99 -3.32 -3.29 -9.63
CA ALA A 99 -1.92 -3.52 -9.33
C ALA A 99 -1.21 -2.25 -8.86
N TRP A 100 -0.07 -2.45 -8.19
CA TRP A 100 0.83 -1.38 -7.80
C TRP A 100 1.86 -1.08 -8.89
N GLU A 101 2.04 0.20 -9.19
CA GLU A 101 3.20 0.72 -9.90
C GLU A 101 4.05 1.52 -8.90
N ILE A 102 5.01 0.86 -8.26
CA ILE A 102 5.90 1.47 -7.26
C ILE A 102 7.28 1.70 -7.86
N LYS A 103 7.75 2.94 -7.77
CA LYS A 103 9.10 3.36 -8.11
C LYS A 103 9.93 3.44 -6.84
N ALA A 104 11.12 2.84 -6.88
CA ALA A 104 12.11 2.92 -5.82
C ALA A 104 13.32 3.73 -6.32
N GLU A 105 13.52 4.92 -5.76
CA GLU A 105 14.65 5.79 -6.09
C GLU A 105 15.73 5.67 -5.02
N ALA A 106 16.91 5.16 -5.38
CA ALA A 106 18.01 4.98 -4.45
C ALA A 106 18.47 6.34 -3.87
N GLN A 107 18.52 6.46 -2.55
CA GLN A 107 18.93 7.69 -1.86
C GLN A 107 20.45 7.79 -1.61
N SER A 108 21.19 6.70 -1.84
CA SER A 108 22.64 6.62 -1.64
C SER A 108 23.30 5.76 -2.72
N SER A 109 24.57 6.02 -3.01
CA SER A 109 25.43 5.15 -3.83
C SER A 109 25.65 3.76 -3.22
N ALA A 110 25.36 3.56 -1.92
CA ALA A 110 25.45 2.27 -1.24
C ALA A 110 24.49 1.20 -1.81
N GLY A 111 23.32 1.62 -2.34
CA GLY A 111 22.39 0.69 -2.98
C GLY A 111 22.94 0.07 -4.28
N ALA A 112 23.90 0.74 -4.93
CA ALA A 112 24.55 0.23 -6.14
C ALA A 112 25.60 -0.86 -5.86
N GLU A 113 26.14 -0.91 -4.63
CA GLU A 113 27.19 -1.87 -4.23
C GLU A 113 26.63 -3.11 -3.52
N SER A 114 25.37 -3.10 -3.07
CA SER A 114 24.76 -4.19 -2.30
C SER A 114 24.50 -5.50 -3.07
N GLY A 115 24.77 -5.55 -4.38
CA GLY A 115 24.47 -6.70 -5.24
C GLY A 115 22.97 -6.93 -5.50
N PHE A 116 22.09 -6.38 -4.64
CA PHE A 116 20.64 -6.49 -4.71
C PHE A 116 20.03 -5.28 -5.43
N ARG A 117 19.54 -5.49 -6.66
CA ARG A 117 18.89 -4.42 -7.44
C ARG A 117 17.39 -4.65 -7.46
N VAL A 118 16.66 -3.83 -6.70
CA VAL A 118 15.19 -3.82 -6.72
C VAL A 118 14.70 -3.49 -8.14
N LYS A 119 14.09 -4.48 -8.78
CA LYS A 119 13.50 -4.40 -10.13
C LYS A 119 12.05 -3.97 -10.09
N ALA A 120 11.28 -4.52 -9.15
CA ALA A 120 9.88 -4.19 -8.98
C ALA A 120 9.45 -4.38 -7.52
N ILE A 121 8.45 -3.61 -7.11
CA ILE A 121 7.78 -3.76 -5.82
C ILE A 121 6.30 -3.91 -6.11
N SER A 122 5.69 -4.96 -5.58
CA SER A 122 4.26 -5.25 -5.73
C SER A 122 3.66 -5.71 -4.40
N GLY A 123 2.35 -5.87 -4.37
CA GLY A 123 1.63 -6.28 -3.17
C GLY A 123 0.13 -6.20 -3.36
N ASP A 124 -0.60 -6.47 -2.28
CA ASP A 124 -2.03 -6.21 -2.24
C ASP A 124 -2.30 -4.69 -2.14
N ARG A 125 -3.55 -4.29 -2.35
CA ARG A 125 -3.95 -2.87 -2.33
C ARG A 125 -3.57 -2.16 -1.04
N GLU A 126 -3.58 -2.87 0.07
CA GLU A 126 -3.32 -2.32 1.40
C GLU A 126 -1.85 -2.45 1.84
N LEU A 127 -1.01 -3.09 1.03
CA LEU A 127 0.39 -3.43 1.32
C LEU A 127 0.58 -4.19 2.64
N ASP A 128 -0.42 -4.97 3.04
CA ASP A 128 -0.30 -5.95 4.12
C ASP A 128 0.56 -7.16 3.65
N THR A 129 0.69 -7.36 2.34
CA THR A 129 1.65 -8.26 1.69
C THR A 129 2.46 -7.48 0.66
N VAL A 130 3.79 -7.50 0.81
CA VAL A 130 4.71 -6.80 -0.08
C VAL A 130 5.71 -7.80 -0.64
N ILE A 131 5.94 -7.72 -1.94
CA ILE A 131 6.92 -8.52 -2.67
C ILE A 131 7.89 -7.59 -3.36
N LEU A 132 9.18 -7.86 -3.14
CA LEU A 132 10.29 -7.24 -3.82
C LEU A 132 10.80 -8.24 -4.86
N LEU A 133 10.87 -7.82 -6.10
CA LEU A 133 11.59 -8.53 -7.15
C LEU A 133 12.95 -7.86 -7.29
N ALA A 134 14.01 -8.66 -7.31
CA ALA A 134 15.35 -8.19 -7.58
C ALA A 134 16.00 -8.98 -8.72
N GLU A 135 17.00 -8.36 -9.31
CA GLU A 135 17.83 -8.98 -10.33
C GLU A 135 19.28 -8.89 -9.90
N THR A 136 19.97 -10.03 -9.89
CA THR A 136 21.40 -10.08 -9.59
C THR A 136 22.20 -9.50 -10.76
N VAL A 137 23.49 -9.25 -10.56
CA VAL A 137 24.41 -8.80 -11.62
C VAL A 137 24.50 -9.83 -12.76
N GLU A 138 24.24 -11.09 -12.48
CA GLU A 138 24.26 -12.20 -13.43
C GLU A 138 22.94 -12.38 -14.18
N GLY A 139 21.93 -11.57 -13.86
CA GLY A 139 20.60 -11.61 -14.48
C GLY A 139 19.63 -12.62 -13.83
N GLU A 140 20.01 -13.22 -12.70
CA GLU A 140 19.13 -14.13 -11.97
C GLU A 140 18.04 -13.34 -11.26
N THR A 141 16.81 -13.86 -11.34
CA THR A 141 15.65 -13.21 -10.72
C THR A 141 15.45 -13.75 -9.33
N HIS A 142 15.52 -12.86 -8.34
CA HIS A 142 15.33 -13.16 -6.94
C HIS A 142 14.06 -12.47 -6.43
N PHE A 143 13.49 -12.99 -5.35
CA PHE A 143 12.32 -12.40 -4.73
C PHE A 143 12.37 -12.45 -3.21
N ILE A 144 11.81 -11.42 -2.59
CA ILE A 144 11.61 -11.32 -1.14
C ILE A 144 10.13 -11.06 -0.90
N SER A 145 9.50 -11.85 -0.03
CA SER A 145 8.19 -11.51 0.51
C SER A 145 8.33 -11.08 1.96
N LEU A 146 8.00 -9.82 2.25
CA LEU A 146 8.25 -9.23 3.58
C LEU A 146 7.53 -9.99 4.70
N HIS A 147 6.32 -10.47 4.41
CA HIS A 147 5.44 -11.08 5.42
C HIS A 147 5.39 -12.62 5.35
N ALA A 148 6.24 -13.26 4.54
CA ALA A 148 6.26 -14.71 4.40
C ALA A 148 7.18 -15.37 5.44
N GLY A 149 6.67 -16.38 6.15
CA GLY A 149 7.45 -17.20 7.08
C GLY A 149 8.14 -18.41 6.44
N SER A 150 7.95 -18.66 5.14
CA SER A 150 8.54 -19.79 4.42
C SER A 150 8.66 -19.52 2.92
N ARG A 151 9.56 -20.25 2.24
CA ARG A 151 9.72 -20.20 0.78
C ARG A 151 8.41 -20.43 0.04
N THR A 152 7.65 -21.45 0.42
CA THR A 152 6.37 -21.79 -0.24
C THR A 152 5.37 -20.65 -0.15
N ALA A 153 5.28 -19.98 1.01
CA ALA A 153 4.42 -18.81 1.17
C ALA A 153 4.93 -17.61 0.34
N ALA A 154 6.25 -17.37 0.35
CA ALA A 154 6.87 -16.30 -0.42
C ALA A 154 6.66 -16.48 -1.93
N LEU A 155 6.84 -17.71 -2.44
CA LEU A 155 6.66 -18.04 -3.84
C LEU A 155 5.20 -17.89 -4.27
N ARG A 156 4.24 -18.32 -3.45
CA ARG A 156 2.81 -18.10 -3.71
C ARG A 156 2.52 -16.61 -3.84
N ASN A 157 2.96 -15.79 -2.87
CA ASN A 157 2.73 -14.35 -2.93
C ASN A 157 3.39 -13.72 -4.17
N CYS A 158 4.59 -14.18 -4.55
CA CYS A 158 5.25 -13.74 -5.77
C CYS A 158 4.41 -14.06 -7.03
N GLN A 159 3.86 -15.26 -7.12
CA GLN A 159 2.97 -15.65 -8.21
C GLN A 159 1.69 -14.81 -8.26
N ASP A 160 1.09 -14.54 -7.10
CA ASP A 160 -0.17 -13.79 -7.00
C ASP A 160 -0.02 -12.31 -7.35
N TYR A 161 1.10 -11.68 -6.97
CA TYR A 161 1.25 -10.22 -7.06
C TYR A 161 2.25 -9.73 -8.14
N LEU A 162 3.14 -10.58 -8.67
CA LEU A 162 4.14 -10.18 -9.68
C LEU A 162 3.88 -10.75 -11.08
N VAL A 163 3.41 -12.00 -11.20
CA VAL A 163 3.26 -12.67 -12.51
C VAL A 163 2.19 -12.01 -13.40
N VAL A 164 1.31 -11.17 -12.82
CA VAL A 164 0.28 -10.41 -13.57
C VAL A 164 0.82 -9.10 -14.16
N ASN A 165 1.92 -8.54 -13.64
CA ASN A 165 2.43 -7.22 -14.03
C ASN A 165 3.58 -7.25 -15.05
N ILE A 166 4.22 -8.40 -15.29
CA ILE A 166 5.36 -8.55 -16.22
C ILE A 166 4.90 -8.78 -17.68
N ASN A 167 3.62 -9.11 -17.89
CA ASN A 167 3.05 -9.44 -19.21
C ASN A 167 2.16 -8.32 -19.81
N LYS A 168 2.30 -7.07 -19.34
CA LYS A 168 1.62 -5.90 -19.93
C LYS A 168 2.60 -4.94 -20.58
#